data_AF-A5UQN7-F1
#
_entry.id   AF-A5UQN7-F1
#
_cell.length_a   1.000
_cell.length_b   1.000
_cell.length_c   1.000
_cell.angle_alpha   90.00
_cell.angle_beta   90.00
_cell.angle_gamma   90.00
#
_symmetry.space_group_name_H-M   'P 1'
#
loop_
_entity.id
_entity.type
_entity.pdbx_description
1 polymer ?
#
loop_
_entity_poly.entity_id
_entity_poly.type
_entity_poly.pdbx_seq_one_letter_code
_entity_poly.pdbx_strand_id
1 'polypeptide(L)'
;MEKLGINWGLLIAQLINVIFVVWLLTTFLYRPILNMLNQRTSRIQEGLQDAEKVKEQLANAKRDYDAELAKARQEAAAILAQAQERARAQAAEIIAQAHRDAEKIKSDALAQAEQERLRMLGELKDRMAELVVLTAERVLGEELKTNHDRLIEESLAELGKYN
;
A
#
# COMPACT_ATOMS: atom_id res chain seq x y z
N MET A 1 -69.14 86.18 42.47
CA MET A 1 -67.77 86.51 42.02
C MET A 1 -67.57 85.98 40.59
N GLU A 2 -68.17 86.62 39.59
CA GLU A 2 -68.11 86.25 38.16
C GLU A 2 -66.83 86.79 37.46
N LYS A 3 -65.72 86.95 38.20
CA LYS A 3 -64.47 87.64 37.79
C LYS A 3 -63.26 86.73 37.54
N LEU A 4 -63.47 85.44 37.42
CA LEU A 4 -62.53 84.53 36.77
C LEU A 4 -63.39 83.73 35.80
N GLY A 5 -63.42 84.12 34.52
CA GLY A 5 -64.27 83.57 33.45
C GLY A 5 -63.97 82.12 33.07
N ILE A 6 -63.71 81.28 34.07
CA ILE A 6 -63.44 79.87 33.98
C ILE A 6 -64.78 79.15 33.86
N ASN A 7 -65.22 78.96 32.62
CA ASN A 7 -66.32 78.08 32.30
C ASN A 7 -65.90 76.63 32.56
N TRP A 8 -66.22 76.09 33.75
CA TRP A 8 -65.84 74.72 34.15
C TRP A 8 -66.23 73.67 33.11
N GLY A 9 -67.41 73.82 32.48
CA GLY A 9 -67.85 72.95 31.38
C GLY A 9 -66.96 73.03 30.12
N LEU A 10 -66.48 74.22 29.74
CA LEU A 10 -65.54 74.37 28.61
C LEU A 10 -64.16 73.79 28.96
N LEU A 11 -63.69 73.93 30.21
CA LEU A 11 -62.44 73.32 30.63
C LEU A 11 -62.51 71.79 30.58
N ILE A 12 -63.61 71.18 31.04
CA ILE A 12 -63.80 69.73 30.95
C ILE A 12 -63.86 69.29 29.48
N ALA A 13 -64.62 69.99 28.64
CA ALA A 13 -64.70 69.68 27.21
C ALA A 13 -63.32 69.80 26.51
N GLN A 14 -62.55 70.84 26.84
CA GLN A 14 -61.19 71.02 26.34
C GLN A 14 -60.27 69.90 26.82
N LEU A 15 -60.36 69.49 28.09
CA LEU A 15 -59.58 68.39 28.64
C LEU A 15 -59.90 67.07 27.94
N ILE A 16 -61.19 66.77 27.72
CA ILE A 16 -61.64 65.58 26.98
C ILE A 16 -61.10 65.62 25.54
N ASN A 17 -61.19 66.76 24.86
CA ASN A 17 -60.67 66.93 23.51
C ASN A 17 -59.15 66.69 23.45
N VAL A 18 -58.38 67.27 24.39
CA VAL A 18 -56.94 67.04 24.49
C VAL A 18 -56.63 65.55 24.75
N ILE A 19 -57.33 64.90 25.68
CA ILE A 19 -57.18 63.46 25.95
C ILE A 19 -57.49 62.64 24.70
N PHE A 20 -58.56 62.97 23.98
CA PHE A 20 -58.97 62.27 22.77
C PHE A 20 -57.93 62.42 21.65
N VAL A 21 -57.42 63.63 21.41
CA VAL A 21 -56.35 63.88 20.42
C VAL A 21 -55.06 63.17 20.82
N VAL A 22 -54.66 63.22 22.09
CA VAL A 22 -53.48 62.50 22.59
C VAL A 22 -53.65 60.99 22.43
N TRP A 23 -54.82 60.45 22.73
CA TRP A 23 -55.13 59.03 22.56
C TRP A 23 -55.09 58.61 21.09
N LEU A 24 -55.67 59.43 20.19
CA LEU A 24 -55.65 59.20 18.75
C LEU A 24 -54.22 59.25 18.21
N LEU A 25 -53.44 60.28 18.54
CA LEU A 25 -52.04 60.41 18.12
C LEU A 25 -51.16 59.26 18.65
N THR A 26 -51.34 58.88 19.91
CA THR A 26 -50.58 57.78 20.51
C THR A 26 -50.90 56.45 19.81
N THR A 27 -52.18 56.21 19.52
CA THR A 27 -52.65 54.93 18.94
C THR A 27 -52.41 54.84 17.43
N PHE A 28 -52.72 55.89 16.67
CA PHE A 28 -52.67 55.91 15.21
C PHE A 28 -51.34 56.40 14.63
N LEU A 29 -50.55 57.17 15.38
CA LEU A 29 -49.31 57.76 14.86
C LEU A 29 -48.09 57.18 15.57
N TYR A 30 -48.03 57.32 16.90
CA TYR A 30 -46.86 56.96 17.68
C TYR A 30 -46.58 55.45 17.66
N ARG A 31 -47.60 54.61 17.88
CA ARG A 31 -47.49 53.14 17.81
C ARG A 31 -46.99 52.64 16.44
N PRO A 32 -47.61 52.96 15.29
CA PRO A 32 -47.13 52.45 14.00
C PRO A 32 -45.76 53.00 13.60
N ILE A 33 -45.43 54.25 13.93
CA ILE A 33 -44.09 54.81 13.66
C ILE A 33 -43.03 54.06 14.47
N LEU A 34 -43.24 53.87 15.77
CA LEU A 34 -42.31 53.12 16.62
C LEU A 34 -42.19 51.65 16.16
N ASN A 35 -43.30 51.01 15.79
CA ASN A 35 -43.28 49.65 15.26
C ASN A 35 -42.47 49.57 13.96
N MET A 36 -42.61 50.55 13.06
CA MET A 36 -41.85 50.60 11.81
C MET A 36 -40.35 50.81 12.06
N LEU A 37 -39.99 51.69 13.01
CA LEU A 37 -38.60 51.90 13.42
C LEU A 37 -38.02 50.64 14.07
N ASN A 38 -38.74 50.00 14.98
CA ASN A 38 -38.32 48.75 15.62
C ASN A 38 -38.15 47.62 14.59
N GLN A 39 -39.07 47.48 13.64
CA GLN A 39 -38.94 46.51 12.54
C GLN A 39 -37.71 46.79 11.67
N ARG A 40 -37.43 48.06 11.35
CA ARG A 40 -36.23 48.44 10.59
C ARG A 40 -34.96 48.13 11.38
N THR A 41 -34.90 48.51 12.66
CA THR A 41 -33.77 48.21 13.54
C THR A 41 -33.55 46.71 13.67
N SER A 42 -34.62 45.92 13.87
CA SER A 42 -34.54 44.45 13.93
C SER A 42 -33.97 43.86 12.64
N ARG A 43 -34.50 44.26 11.47
CA ARG A 43 -34.01 43.76 10.17
C ARG A 43 -32.56 44.12 9.89
N ILE A 44 -32.12 45.32 10.29
CA ILE A 44 -30.71 45.74 10.14
C ILE A 44 -29.83 44.92 11.08
N GLN A 45 -30.24 44.73 12.34
CA GLN A 45 -29.49 43.94 13.30
C GLN A 45 -29.41 42.47 12.90
N GLU A 46 -30.52 41.86 12.48
CA GLU A 46 -30.58 40.51 11.93
C GLU A 46 -29.69 40.38 10.70
N GLY A 47 -29.79 41.30 9.73
CA GLY A 47 -28.95 41.27 8.53
C GLY A 47 -27.46 41.42 8.83
N LEU A 48 -27.07 42.24 9.80
CA LEU A 48 -25.67 42.36 10.24
C LEU A 48 -25.19 41.09 10.97
N GLN A 49 -26.01 40.52 11.85
CA GLN A 49 -25.67 39.27 12.54
C GLN A 49 -25.55 38.09 11.57
N ASP A 50 -26.47 37.99 10.61
CA ASP A 50 -26.45 36.94 9.60
C ASP A 50 -25.24 37.11 8.67
N ALA A 51 -24.91 38.34 8.27
CA ALA A 51 -23.71 38.61 7.48
C ALA A 51 -22.43 38.22 8.23
N GLU A 52 -22.34 38.50 9.53
CA GLU A 52 -21.18 38.12 10.36
C GLU A 52 -21.10 36.59 10.53
N LYS A 53 -22.23 35.93 10.83
CA LYS A 53 -22.30 34.46 10.91
C LYS A 53 -21.89 33.80 9.61
N VAL A 54 -22.35 34.30 8.47
CA VAL A 54 -21.98 33.76 7.15
C VAL A 54 -20.50 33.94 6.87
N LYS A 55 -19.91 35.09 7.23
CA LYS A 55 -18.46 35.30 7.11
C LYS A 55 -17.66 34.34 7.98
N GLU A 56 -18.07 34.16 9.23
CA GLU A 56 -17.43 33.23 10.17
C GLU A 56 -17.54 31.79 9.68
N GLN A 57 -18.74 31.36 9.25
CA GLN A 57 -18.98 30.04 8.67
C GLN A 57 -18.14 29.81 7.42
N LEU A 58 -18.03 30.80 6.53
CA LEU A 58 -17.20 30.71 5.34
C LEU A 58 -15.71 30.61 5.70
N ALA A 59 -15.24 31.39 6.67
CA ALA A 59 -13.86 31.33 7.13
C ALA A 59 -13.53 29.98 7.77
N ASN A 60 -14.43 29.44 8.59
CA ASN A 60 -14.28 28.13 9.22
C ASN A 60 -14.33 27.01 8.17
N ALA A 61 -15.32 27.02 7.27
CA ALA A 61 -15.42 26.04 6.19
C ALA A 61 -14.19 26.05 5.27
N LYS A 62 -13.63 27.23 4.96
CA LYS A 62 -12.39 27.34 4.20
C LYS A 62 -11.21 26.74 4.96
N ARG A 63 -11.08 27.04 6.26
CA ARG A 63 -10.01 26.49 7.11
C ARG A 63 -10.09 24.97 7.20
N ASP A 64 -11.30 24.43 7.41
CA ASP A 64 -11.53 22.99 7.51
C ASP A 64 -11.26 22.31 6.16
N TYR A 65 -11.67 22.91 5.06
CA TYR A 65 -11.36 22.42 3.71
C TYR A 65 -9.86 22.39 3.43
N ASP A 66 -9.14 23.49 3.74
CA ASP A 66 -7.69 23.56 3.54
C ASP A 66 -6.94 22.56 4.43
N ALA A 67 -7.41 22.35 5.68
CA ALA A 67 -6.87 21.36 6.59
C ALA A 67 -7.11 19.92 6.11
N GLU A 68 -8.32 19.60 5.66
CA GLU A 68 -8.65 18.28 5.14
C GLU A 68 -7.90 17.99 3.83
N LEU A 69 -7.75 18.99 2.95
CA LEU A 69 -6.95 18.86 1.73
C LEU A 69 -5.47 18.63 2.05
N ALA A 70 -4.92 19.32 3.04
CA ALA A 70 -3.54 19.12 3.48
C ALA A 70 -3.34 17.71 4.06
N LYS A 71 -4.28 17.25 4.89
CA LYS A 71 -4.28 15.89 5.45
C LYS A 71 -4.39 14.82 4.36
N ALA A 72 -5.32 14.96 3.42
CA ALA A 72 -5.46 14.04 2.29
C ALA A 72 -4.19 13.98 1.43
N ARG A 73 -3.51 15.11 1.20
CA ARG A 73 -2.21 15.14 0.50
C ARG A 73 -1.11 14.43 1.28
N GLN A 74 -1.07 14.61 2.61
CA GLN A 74 -0.09 13.95 3.47
C GLN A 74 -0.32 12.43 3.50
N GLU A 75 -1.57 11.99 3.63
CA GLU A 75 -1.94 10.58 3.60
C GLU A 75 -1.62 9.94 2.25
N ALA A 76 -1.95 10.60 1.14
CA ALA A 76 -1.61 10.12 -0.20
C ALA A 76 -0.08 10.00 -0.39
N ALA A 77 0.70 10.98 0.07
CA ALA A 77 2.16 10.92 0.02
C ALA A 77 2.71 9.77 0.89
N ALA A 78 2.15 9.56 2.08
CA ALA A 78 2.53 8.46 2.97
C ALA A 78 2.22 7.09 2.37
N ILE A 79 1.04 6.93 1.74
CA ILE A 79 0.65 5.69 1.04
C ILE A 79 1.59 5.41 -0.13
N LEU A 80 1.92 6.42 -0.94
CA LEU A 80 2.86 6.28 -2.06
C LEU A 80 4.26 5.91 -1.58
N ALA A 81 4.77 6.56 -0.52
CA ALA A 81 6.06 6.25 0.06
C ALA A 81 6.10 4.81 0.60
N GLN A 82 5.05 4.39 1.32
CA GLN A 82 4.95 3.02 1.84
C GLN A 82 4.86 1.99 0.72
N ALA A 83 4.11 2.28 -0.36
CA ALA A 83 4.01 1.40 -1.52
C ALA A 83 5.37 1.26 -2.25
N GLN A 84 6.11 2.36 -2.42
CA GLN A 84 7.44 2.34 -3.01
C GLN A 84 8.44 1.55 -2.17
N GLU A 85 8.40 1.72 -0.84
CA GLU A 85 9.29 0.98 0.07
C GLU A 85 9.00 -0.51 0.04
N ARG A 86 7.71 -0.90 0.10
CA ARG A 86 7.30 -2.31 -0.03
C ARG A 86 7.72 -2.90 -1.38
N ALA A 87 7.53 -2.16 -2.48
CA ALA A 87 7.94 -2.61 -3.80
C ALA A 87 9.45 -2.81 -3.90
N ARG A 88 10.26 -1.92 -3.31
CA ARG A 88 11.73 -2.07 -3.26
C ARG A 88 12.16 -3.26 -2.42
N ALA A 89 11.56 -3.44 -1.25
CA ALA A 89 11.84 -4.59 -0.38
C ALA A 89 11.49 -5.92 -1.07
N GLN A 90 10.32 -6.00 -1.71
CA GLN A 90 9.90 -7.17 -2.49
C GLN A 90 10.82 -7.42 -3.69
N ALA A 91 11.21 -6.38 -4.43
CA ALA A 91 12.16 -6.53 -5.54
C ALA A 91 13.51 -7.05 -5.06
N ALA A 92 14.03 -6.54 -3.95
CA ALA A 92 15.28 -7.00 -3.35
C ALA A 92 15.18 -8.47 -2.88
N GLU A 93 14.05 -8.85 -2.27
CA GLU A 93 13.80 -10.23 -1.85
C GLU A 93 13.72 -11.19 -3.04
N ILE A 94 13.00 -10.81 -4.10
CA ILE A 94 12.90 -11.60 -5.35
C ILE A 94 14.28 -11.78 -5.98
N ILE A 95 15.09 -10.72 -6.06
CA ILE A 95 16.45 -10.79 -6.61
C ILE A 95 17.34 -11.68 -5.74
N ALA A 96 17.28 -11.53 -4.42
CA ALA A 96 18.04 -12.37 -3.49
C ALA A 96 17.63 -13.86 -3.59
N GLN A 97 16.34 -14.13 -3.73
CA GLN A 97 15.82 -15.49 -3.94
C GLN A 97 16.28 -16.05 -5.28
N ALA A 98 16.20 -15.29 -6.36
CA ALA A 98 16.69 -15.69 -7.68
C ALA A 98 18.19 -16.02 -7.67
N HIS A 99 19.01 -15.24 -6.95
CA HIS A 99 20.43 -15.55 -6.77
C HIS A 99 20.66 -16.84 -5.99
N ARG A 100 19.91 -17.08 -4.89
CA ARG A 100 20.01 -18.33 -4.14
C ARG A 100 19.61 -19.54 -4.99
N ASP A 101 18.54 -19.42 -5.76
CA ASP A 101 18.07 -20.49 -6.63
C ASP A 101 19.06 -20.76 -7.77
N ALA A 102 19.65 -19.72 -8.35
CA ALA A 102 20.70 -19.86 -9.37
C ALA A 102 21.95 -20.57 -8.82
N GLU A 103 22.43 -20.19 -7.64
CA GLU A 103 23.58 -20.85 -7.00
C GLU A 103 23.26 -22.30 -6.63
N LYS A 104 22.02 -22.57 -6.17
CA LYS A 104 21.57 -23.94 -5.90
C LYS A 104 21.56 -24.79 -7.17
N ILE A 105 20.96 -24.29 -8.25
CA ILE A 105 20.93 -24.98 -9.55
C ILE A 105 22.34 -25.28 -10.04
N LYS A 106 23.27 -24.31 -9.92
CA LYS A 106 24.67 -24.49 -10.30
C LYS A 106 25.37 -25.54 -9.44
N SER A 107 25.17 -25.50 -8.13
CA SER A 107 25.75 -26.48 -7.20
C SER A 107 25.23 -27.89 -7.49
N ASP A 108 23.92 -28.04 -7.69
CA ASP A 108 23.28 -29.32 -8.01
C ASP A 108 23.76 -29.86 -9.35
N ALA A 109 23.90 -29.00 -10.37
CA ALA A 109 24.44 -29.38 -11.68
C ALA A 109 25.91 -29.84 -11.60
N LEU A 110 26.75 -29.18 -10.80
CA LEU A 110 28.14 -29.59 -10.58
C LEU A 110 28.22 -30.93 -9.85
N ALA A 111 27.39 -31.14 -8.83
CA ALA A 111 27.33 -32.41 -8.10
C ALA A 111 26.87 -33.56 -9.01
N GLN A 112 25.84 -33.32 -9.83
CA GLN A 112 25.36 -34.30 -10.82
C GLN A 112 26.41 -34.60 -11.89
N ALA A 113 27.11 -33.59 -12.40
CA ALA A 113 28.17 -33.77 -13.39
C ALA A 113 29.35 -34.59 -12.81
N GLU A 114 29.72 -34.37 -11.55
CA GLU A 114 30.77 -35.14 -10.89
C GLU A 114 30.33 -36.59 -10.64
N GLN A 115 29.08 -36.80 -10.19
CA GLN A 115 28.52 -38.15 -10.02
C GLN A 115 28.50 -38.91 -11.35
N GLU A 116 28.06 -38.26 -12.42
CA GLU A 116 28.02 -38.83 -13.76
C GLU A 116 29.42 -39.14 -14.28
N ARG A 117 30.40 -38.25 -14.05
CA ARG A 117 31.80 -38.48 -14.38
C ARG A 117 32.36 -39.72 -13.67
N LEU A 118 32.10 -39.86 -12.37
CA LEU A 118 32.53 -41.03 -11.60
C LEU A 118 31.87 -42.32 -12.10
N ARG A 119 30.58 -42.27 -12.45
CA ARG A 119 29.86 -43.40 -13.07
C ARG A 119 30.50 -43.81 -14.39
N MET A 120 30.71 -42.85 -15.29
CA MET A 120 31.34 -43.10 -16.60
C MET A 120 32.77 -43.65 -16.46
N LEU A 121 33.55 -43.17 -15.49
CA LEU A 121 34.89 -43.71 -15.21
C LEU A 121 34.84 -45.15 -14.68
N GLY A 122 33.85 -45.49 -13.85
CA GLY A 122 33.60 -46.85 -13.41
C GLY A 122 33.27 -47.78 -14.58
N GLU A 123 32.30 -47.39 -15.41
CA GLU A 123 31.92 -48.16 -16.61
C GLU A 123 33.09 -48.30 -17.59
N LEU A 124 33.90 -47.26 -17.77
CA LEU A 124 35.09 -47.32 -18.62
C LEU A 124 36.12 -48.31 -18.07
N LYS A 125 36.36 -48.30 -16.76
CA LYS A 125 37.28 -49.24 -16.11
C LYS A 125 36.82 -50.69 -16.29
N ASP A 126 35.52 -50.95 -16.14
CA ASP A 126 34.96 -52.30 -16.31
C ASP A 126 35.11 -52.78 -17.75
N ARG A 127 34.81 -51.92 -18.74
CA ARG A 127 35.04 -52.23 -20.17
C ARG A 127 36.51 -52.45 -20.49
N MET A 128 37.41 -51.67 -19.89
CA MET A 128 38.86 -51.89 -20.08
C MET A 128 39.30 -53.23 -19.49
N ALA A 129 38.80 -53.60 -18.31
CA ALA A 129 39.10 -54.90 -17.71
C ALA A 129 38.61 -56.05 -18.59
N GLU A 130 37.38 -55.96 -19.11
CA GLU A 130 36.81 -56.93 -20.05
C GLU A 130 37.67 -57.05 -21.32
N LEU A 131 38.06 -55.92 -21.93
CA LEU A 131 38.93 -55.92 -23.10
C LEU A 131 40.30 -56.53 -22.83
N VAL A 132 40.89 -56.28 -21.66
CA VAL A 132 42.17 -56.89 -21.25
C VAL A 132 42.02 -58.40 -21.10
N VAL A 133 40.95 -58.88 -20.46
CA VAL A 133 40.66 -60.32 -20.31
C VAL A 133 40.48 -60.96 -21.69
N LEU A 134 39.64 -60.40 -22.56
CA LEU A 134 39.42 -60.89 -23.92
C LEU A 134 40.71 -60.91 -24.76
N THR A 135 41.56 -59.89 -24.60
CA THR A 135 42.85 -59.83 -25.29
C THR A 135 43.80 -60.91 -24.77
N ALA A 136 43.87 -61.11 -23.44
CA ALA A 136 44.68 -62.15 -22.83
C ALA A 136 44.21 -63.56 -23.24
N GLU A 137 42.91 -63.81 -23.25
CA GLU A 137 42.32 -65.07 -23.74
C GLU A 137 42.68 -65.34 -25.21
N ARG A 138 42.63 -64.30 -26.05
CA ARG A 138 42.99 -64.41 -27.47
C ARG A 138 44.48 -64.71 -27.66
N VAL A 139 45.36 -64.00 -26.94
CA VAL A 139 46.82 -64.22 -27.00
C VAL A 139 47.19 -65.61 -26.47
N LEU A 140 46.63 -66.03 -25.34
CA LEU A 140 46.84 -67.37 -24.79
C LEU A 140 46.32 -68.45 -25.75
N GLY A 141 45.14 -68.26 -26.35
CA GLY A 141 44.59 -69.17 -27.35
C GLY A 141 45.46 -69.28 -28.61
N GLU A 142 46.05 -68.18 -29.06
CA GLU A 142 46.94 -68.14 -30.23
C GLU A 142 48.32 -68.77 -29.93
N GLU A 143 48.85 -68.55 -28.72
CA GLU A 143 50.09 -69.17 -28.23
C GLU A 143 49.93 -70.68 -28.06
N LEU A 144 48.83 -71.14 -27.46
CA LEU A 144 48.49 -72.57 -27.31
C LEU A 144 48.31 -73.27 -28.66
N LYS A 145 47.79 -72.58 -29.67
CA LYS A 145 47.62 -73.12 -31.02
C LYS A 145 48.94 -73.20 -31.79
N THR A 146 49.82 -72.20 -31.63
CA THR A 146 51.08 -72.09 -32.39
C THR A 146 52.18 -72.96 -31.77
N ASN A 147 52.25 -73.02 -30.45
CA ASN A 147 53.30 -73.71 -29.69
C ASN A 147 52.80 -75.02 -29.07
N HIS A 148 51.73 -75.62 -29.60
CA HIS A 148 51.07 -76.80 -29.04
C HIS A 148 52.05 -77.95 -28.72
N ASP A 149 52.86 -78.34 -29.69
CA ASP A 149 53.82 -79.45 -29.54
C ASP A 149 54.91 -79.11 -28.51
N ARG A 150 55.46 -77.89 -28.57
CA ARG A 150 56.48 -77.40 -27.61
C ARG A 150 55.95 -77.38 -26.18
N LEU A 151 54.72 -76.90 -25.98
CA LEU A 151 54.08 -76.82 -24.67
C LEU A 151 53.75 -78.21 -24.11
N ILE A 152 53.37 -79.18 -24.97
CA ILE A 152 53.19 -80.57 -24.56
C ILE A 152 54.53 -81.17 -24.12
N GLU A 153 55.60 -80.98 -24.89
CA GLU A 153 56.95 -81.46 -24.52
C GLU A 153 57.45 -80.84 -23.21
N GLU A 154 57.30 -79.52 -23.02
CA GLU A 154 57.65 -78.82 -21.78
C GLU A 154 56.83 -79.32 -20.59
N SER A 155 55.51 -79.49 -20.76
CA SER A 155 54.63 -80.00 -19.69
C SER A 155 54.96 -81.45 -19.31
N LEU A 156 55.28 -82.31 -20.29
CA LEU A 156 55.71 -83.69 -20.05
C LEU A 156 57.08 -83.74 -19.37
N ALA A 157 58.01 -82.86 -19.73
CA ALA A 157 59.33 -82.76 -19.09
C ALA A 157 59.23 -82.26 -17.64
N GLU A 158 58.29 -81.37 -17.34
CA GLU A 158 58.09 -80.85 -15.99
C GLU A 158 57.38 -81.87 -15.07
N LEU A 159 56.39 -82.62 -15.59
CA LEU A 159 55.78 -83.75 -14.88
C LEU A 159 56.77 -84.90 -14.67
N GLY A 160 57.65 -85.15 -15.64
CA GLY A 160 58.72 -86.14 -15.52
C GLY A 160 59.79 -85.81 -14.47
N LYS A 161 59.88 -84.56 -14.00
CA LYS A 161 60.77 -84.17 -12.88
C LYS A 161 60.18 -84.44 -11.50
N TYR A 162 58.88 -84.68 -11.40
CA TYR A 162 58.19 -84.97 -10.13
C TYR A 162 57.97 -86.48 -9.87
N ASN A 163 58.40 -87.34 -10.79
CA ASN A 163 58.54 -88.79 -10.60
C ASN A 163 60.03 -89.18 -10.62
#